data_AF-A0A0P7Z980-F1
#
_entry.id   AF-A0A0P7Z980-F1
#
_cell.length_a   1.000
_cell.length_b   1.000
_cell.length_c   1.000
_cell.angle_alpha   90.00
_cell.angle_beta   90.00
_cell.angle_gamma   90.00
#
_symmetry.space_group_name_H-M   'P 1'
#
loop_
_entity.id
_entity.type
_entity.pdbx_description
1 polymer ?
#
loop_
_entity_poly.entity_id
_entity_poly.type
_entity_poly.pdbx_seq_one_letter_code
_entity_poly.pdbx_strand_id
1 'polypeptide(L)' 'RKLDCPLLLIHPGADAWTPTEMSLVTYGQIEAQKEFVVLSNGSHLPLEQPAYNELNRHVARFLDSVHH' A
#
# COMPACT_ATOMS: atom_id res chain seq x y z
N ARG A 1 -15.00 -10.41 -1.06
CA ARG A 1 -14.18 -11.08 -0.03
C ARG A 1 -14.18 -10.16 1.19
N LYS A 2 -14.92 -10.51 2.24
CA LYS A 2 -15.05 -9.65 3.42
C LYS A 2 -13.81 -9.74 4.32
N LEU A 3 -13.31 -8.61 4.77
CA LEU A 3 -12.35 -8.52 5.87
C LEU A 3 -12.98 -7.70 7.00
N ASP A 4 -12.78 -8.13 8.25
CA ASP A 4 -13.28 -7.42 9.43
C ASP A 4 -12.25 -6.41 9.99
N CYS A 5 -11.22 -6.09 9.20
CA CYS A 5 -10.20 -5.10 9.53
C CYS A 5 -9.95 -4.12 8.36
N PRO A 6 -9.51 -2.89 8.65
CA PRO A 6 -9.05 -1.98 7.63
C PRO A 6 -7.82 -2.52 6.88
N LEU A 7 -7.70 -2.22 5.59
CA LEU A 7 -6.61 -2.66 4.72
C LEU A 7 -5.86 -1.47 4.11
N LEU A 8 -4.54 -1.47 4.23
CA LEU A 8 -3.67 -0.59 3.46
C LEU A 8 -2.87 -1.41 2.45
N LEU A 9 -2.98 -1.08 1.17
CA LEU A 9 -2.16 -1.63 0.10
C LEU A 9 -1.20 -0.55 -0.41
N ILE A 10 0.11 -0.75 -0.21
CA ILE A 10 1.16 0.14 -0.74
C ILE A 10 1.95 -0.61 -1.81
N HIS A 11 2.13 0.02 -2.97
CA HIS A 11 2.99 -0.47 -4.04
C HIS A 11 4.19 0.47 -4.26
N PRO A 12 5.41 -0.04 -4.49
CA PRO A 12 6.52 0.78 -4.95
C PRO A 12 6.24 1.35 -6.35
N GLY A 13 6.66 2.58 -6.61
CA GLY A 13 6.42 3.24 -7.90
C GLY A 13 7.30 2.75 -9.05
N ALA A 14 8.39 2.04 -8.73
CA ALA A 14 9.35 1.51 -9.69
C ALA A 14 9.58 0.00 -9.53
N ASP A 15 8.57 -0.75 -9.07
CA ASP A 15 8.63 -2.20 -8.96
C ASP A 15 8.59 -2.85 -10.36
N ALA A 16 9.72 -3.42 -10.79
CA ALA A 16 9.83 -4.16 -12.04
C ALA A 16 9.57 -5.68 -11.87
N TRP A 17 9.36 -6.15 -10.65
CA TRP A 17 9.18 -7.56 -10.32
C TRP A 17 7.70 -7.93 -10.24
N THR A 18 6.90 -7.11 -9.55
CA THR A 18 5.48 -7.38 -9.35
C THR A 18 4.63 -6.24 -9.90
N PRO A 19 3.94 -6.45 -11.04
CA PRO A 19 3.00 -5.45 -11.56
C PRO A 19 1.89 -5.13 -10.57
N THR A 20 1.64 -3.84 -10.37
CA THR A 20 0.57 -3.34 -9.48
C THR A 20 -0.80 -3.93 -9.82
N GLU A 21 -1.08 -4.13 -11.10
CA GLU A 21 -2.35 -4.64 -11.62
C GLU A 21 -2.70 -6.01 -11.03
N MET A 22 -1.70 -6.86 -10.76
CA MET A 22 -1.92 -8.17 -10.15
C MET A 22 -2.53 -8.06 -8.75
N SER A 23 -2.06 -7.08 -7.96
CA SER A 23 -2.60 -6.81 -6.64
C SER A 23 -3.99 -6.16 -6.72
N LEU A 24 -4.19 -5.26 -7.71
CA LEU A 24 -5.46 -4.55 -7.88
C LEU A 24 -6.64 -5.48 -8.19
N VAL A 25 -6.43 -6.59 -8.90
CA VAL A 25 -7.47 -7.60 -9.12
C VAL A 25 -8.02 -8.13 -7.80
N THR A 26 -7.14 -8.54 -6.88
CA THR A 26 -7.56 -9.05 -5.56
C THR A 26 -8.10 -7.92 -4.68
N TYR A 27 -7.44 -6.76 -4.69
CA TYR A 27 -7.87 -5.58 -3.93
C TYR A 27 -9.29 -5.15 -4.28
N GLY A 28 -9.66 -5.15 -5.57
CA GLY A 28 -11.00 -4.81 -6.05
C GLY A 28 -12.09 -5.72 -5.47
N GLN A 29 -11.75 -6.98 -5.19
CA GLN A 29 -12.68 -7.96 -4.62
C GLN A 29 -12.82 -7.89 -3.09
N ILE A 30 -12.02 -7.07 -2.39
CA ILE A 30 -12.07 -6.95 -0.94
C ILE A 30 -13.18 -5.98 -0.50
N GLU A 31 -14.01 -6.42 0.44
CA GLU A 31 -15.07 -5.63 1.07
C GLU A 31 -14.64 -5.29 2.50
N ALA A 32 -14.01 -4.12 2.65
CA ALA A 32 -13.55 -3.54 3.90
C ALA A 32 -13.24 -2.04 3.69
N GLN A 33 -13.02 -1.30 4.77
CA GLN A 33 -12.33 0.00 4.67
C GLN A 33 -10.94 -0.26 4.11
N LYS A 34 -10.62 0.36 2.97
CA LYS A 34 -9.36 0.09 2.28
C LYS A 34 -8.79 1.33 1.61
N GLU A 35 -7.47 1.43 1.66
CA GLU A 35 -6.67 2.48 1.02
C GLU A 35 -5.63 1.83 0.09
N PHE A 36 -5.42 2.45 -1.06
CA PHE A 36 -4.39 2.06 -2.02
C PHE A 36 -3.47 3.26 -2.30
N VAL A 37 -2.17 3.04 -2.19
CA VAL A 37 -1.13 4.04 -2.40
C VAL A 37 -0.05 3.47 -3.30
N VAL A 38 0.44 4.30 -4.21
CA VAL A 38 1.67 4.04 -4.96
C VAL A 38 2.73 5.04 -4.49
N LEU A 39 3.88 4.52 -4.05
CA LEU A 39 5.04 5.34 -3.70
C LEU A 39 5.58 6.02 -4.96
N SER A 40 6.22 7.18 -4.83
CA SER A 40 6.72 7.93 -5.98
C SER A 40 7.94 7.28 -6.66
N ASN A 41 8.59 6.34 -5.97
CA ASN A 41 9.73 5.56 -6.46
C ASN A 41 9.79 4.22 -5.69
N GLY A 42 10.93 3.54 -5.75
CA GLY A 42 11.26 2.36 -4.96
C GLY A 42 11.16 1.09 -5.79
N SER A 43 12.19 0.25 -5.69
CA SER A 43 12.15 -1.09 -6.25
C SER A 43 11.24 -1.98 -5.39
N HIS A 44 11.17 -3.28 -5.67
CA HIS A 44 10.36 -4.24 -4.93
C HIS A 44 10.58 -4.19 -3.41
N LEU A 45 11.81 -3.86 -2.99
CA LEU A 45 12.14 -3.48 -1.62
C LEU A 45 12.33 -1.96 -1.58
N PRO A 46 11.30 -1.15 -1.25
CA PRO A 46 11.32 0.31 -1.40
C PRO A 46 12.15 0.98 -0.29
N LEU A 47 13.45 0.70 -0.27
CA LEU A 47 14.43 1.27 0.66
C LEU A 47 15.05 2.56 0.12
N GLU A 48 14.90 2.82 -1.17
CA GLU A 48 15.37 4.04 -1.81
C GLU A 48 14.56 5.26 -1.33
N GLN A 49 15.21 6.42 -1.25
CA GLN A 49 14.52 7.68 -1.03
C GLN A 49 13.95 8.22 -2.36
N PRO A 50 12.77 8.85 -2.36
CA PRO A 50 11.93 9.19 -1.20
C PRO A 50 10.97 8.07 -0.74
N ALA A 51 10.95 6.92 -1.42
CA ALA A 51 9.97 5.85 -1.22
C ALA A 51 9.94 5.30 0.20
N TYR A 52 11.11 5.10 0.83
CA TYR A 52 11.19 4.64 2.22
C TYR A 52 10.51 5.61 3.20
N ASN A 53 10.72 6.92 3.02
CA ASN A 53 10.08 7.93 3.86
C ASN A 53 8.57 8.01 3.61
N GLU A 54 8.14 7.85 2.36
CA GLU A 54 6.73 7.77 2.00
C GLU A 54 6.06 6.56 2.64
N LEU A 55 6.64 5.38 2.50
CA LEU A 55 6.16 4.13 3.10
C LEU A 55 5.92 4.33 4.61
N ASN A 56 6.93 4.81 5.34
CA ASN A 56 6.82 5.05 6.78
C ASN A 56 5.71 6.04 7.13
N ARG A 57 5.57 7.14 6.36
CA ARG A 57 4.49 8.11 6.60
C ARG A 57 3.11 7.54 6.34
N HIS A 58 2.93 6.78 5.26
CA HIS A 58 1.63 6.18 4.93
C HIS A 58 1.23 5.12 5.97
N VAL A 59 2.17 4.28 6.40
CA VAL A 59 1.91 3.30 7.47
C VAL A 59 1.55 3.99 8.78
N ALA A 60 2.32 5.00 9.22
CA ALA A 60 2.03 5.73 10.46
C ALA A 60 0.65 6.41 10.42
N ARG A 61 0.33 7.12 9.33
CA ARG A 61 -0.98 7.77 9.15
C ARG A 61 -2.13 6.78 9.15
N PHE A 62 -1.95 5.63 8.50
CA PHE A 62 -2.98 4.59 8.47
C PHE A 62 -3.24 4.04 9.88
N LEU A 63 -2.18 3.75 10.65
CA LEU A 63 -2.31 3.31 12.04
C LEU A 63 -3.02 4.35 12.92
N ASP A 64 -2.68 5.63 12.78
CA ASP A 64 -3.37 6.71 13.49
C ASP A 64 -4.87 6.77 13.14
N SER A 65 -5.21 6.53 11.86
CA SER A 65 -6.60 6.56 11.37
C SER A 65 -7.48 5.42 11.87
N VAL A 66 -6.89 4.29 12.30
CA VAL A 66 -7.65 3.11 12.77
C VAL A 66 -7.75 3.04 14.29
N HIS A 67 -6.99 3.86 15.02
CA HIS A 67 -7.02 3.93 16.49
C HIS A 67 -8.06 4.94 17.04
N HIS A 68 -8.78 5.65 16.16
CA HIS A 68 -9.87 6.58 16.51
C HIS A 68 -11.23 5.99 16.13
#